data_AF-A0A257VKW6-F1
#
_entry.id   AF-A0A257VKW6-F1
#
_cell.length_a   1.000
_cell.length_b   1.000
_cell.length_c   1.000
_cell.angle_alpha   90.00
_cell.angle_beta   90.00
_cell.angle_gamma   90.00
#
_symmetry.space_group_name_H-M   'P 1'
#
loop_
_entity.id
_entity.type
_entity.pdbx_description
1 polymer ?
#
loop_
_entity_poly.entity_id
_entity_poly.type
_entity_poly.pdbx_seq_one_letter_code
_entity_poly.pdbx_strand_id
1 'polypeptide(L)'
;EAVRQRFEPHCAPIAERLQVMRALRAAGLRVHATLAPLLPCDAERLAAMVLEATGEDLIGDPLHVRSEKPRGATTREAGLRLMERYPDFDTASALATIEQAAVGAGRRFGTGPAAFGWLTTPP
;
A
#
# COMPACT_ATOMS: atom_id res chain seq x y z
N GLU A 1 1.76 -4.32 12.60
CA GLU A 1 2.52 -5.58 12.81
C GLU A 1 1.68 -6.85 12.76
N ALA A 2 0.60 -7.01 13.55
CA ALA A 2 -0.18 -8.26 13.58
C ALA A 2 -0.68 -8.74 12.20
N VAL A 3 -1.22 -7.83 11.38
CA VAL A 3 -1.66 -8.16 10.01
C VAL A 3 -0.49 -8.62 9.14
N ARG A 4 0.61 -7.87 9.11
CA ARG A 4 1.84 -8.28 8.41
C ARG A 4 2.33 -9.66 8.88
N GLN A 5 2.37 -9.93 10.19
CA GLN A 5 2.80 -11.25 10.70
C GLN A 5 1.90 -12.39 10.22
N ARG A 6 0.61 -12.12 9.96
CA ARG A 6 -0.34 -13.14 9.51
C ARG A 6 -0.29 -13.39 8.01
N PHE A 7 -0.18 -12.33 7.22
CA PHE A 7 -0.20 -12.40 5.75
C PHE A 7 1.21 -12.53 5.14
N GLU A 8 2.22 -11.99 5.82
CA GLU A 8 3.60 -11.84 5.36
C GLU A 8 4.62 -12.13 6.50
N PRO A 9 4.55 -13.31 7.17
CA PRO A 9 5.34 -13.60 8.37
C PRO A 9 6.86 -13.46 8.16
N HIS A 10 7.33 -13.78 6.97
CA HIS A 10 8.76 -13.79 6.61
C HIS A 10 9.26 -12.46 6.05
N CYS A 11 8.40 -11.47 5.87
CA CYS A 11 8.82 -10.16 5.39
C CYS A 11 9.30 -9.27 6.54
N ALA A 12 10.16 -8.29 6.25
CA ALA A 12 10.67 -7.35 7.24
C ALA A 12 9.53 -6.59 7.97
N PRO A 13 9.69 -6.24 9.26
CA PRO A 13 8.77 -5.39 10.01
C PRO A 13 8.50 -4.04 9.31
N ILE A 14 7.33 -3.45 9.55
CA ILE A 14 6.96 -2.18 8.92
C ILE A 14 7.95 -1.07 9.28
N ALA A 15 8.40 -1.03 10.55
CA ALA A 15 9.36 -0.04 11.02
C ALA A 15 10.70 -0.09 10.25
N GLU A 16 11.18 -1.29 9.94
CA GLU A 16 12.42 -1.48 9.18
C GLU A 16 12.25 -1.03 7.71
N ARG A 17 11.12 -1.37 7.09
CA ARG A 17 10.79 -0.89 5.73
C ARG A 17 10.77 0.64 5.66
N LEU A 18 10.11 1.29 6.63
CA LEU A 18 10.05 2.76 6.70
C LEU A 18 11.43 3.38 6.93
N GLN A 19 12.28 2.76 7.76
CA GLN A 19 13.66 3.20 7.96
C GLN A 19 14.47 3.15 6.65
N VAL A 20 14.35 2.07 5.88
CA VAL A 20 14.98 1.95 4.56
C VAL A 20 14.48 3.04 3.63
N MET A 21 13.16 3.29 3.56
CA MET A 21 12.59 4.35 2.72
C MET A 21 13.16 5.74 3.07
N ARG A 22 13.23 6.07 4.37
CA ARG A 22 13.84 7.33 4.83
C ARG A 22 15.32 7.42 4.46
N ALA A 23 16.08 6.33 4.59
CA ALA A 23 17.50 6.30 4.24
C ALA A 23 17.73 6.49 2.73
N LEU A 24 16.93 5.83 1.88
CA LEU A 24 16.98 6.00 0.43
C LEU A 24 16.63 7.43 0.02
N ARG A 25 15.61 8.03 0.64
CA ARG A 25 15.25 9.43 0.41
C ARG A 25 16.38 10.37 0.82
N ALA A 26 16.99 10.15 1.99
CA ALA A 26 18.12 10.94 2.47
C ALA A 26 19.34 10.85 1.55
N ALA A 27 19.50 9.74 0.81
CA ALA A 27 20.50 9.58 -0.22
C ALA A 27 20.15 10.26 -1.56
N GLY A 28 19.03 10.98 -1.64
CA GLY A 28 18.58 11.70 -2.84
C GLY A 28 17.81 10.84 -3.85
N LEU A 29 17.41 9.61 -3.47
CA LEU A 29 16.60 8.77 -4.34
C LEU A 29 15.12 9.19 -4.28
N ARG A 30 14.45 9.07 -5.43
CA ARG A 30 12.99 9.19 -5.53
C ARG A 30 12.35 7.95 -4.93
N VAL A 31 11.69 8.09 -3.78
CA VAL A 31 11.09 6.98 -3.04
C VAL A 31 9.58 7.09 -3.07
N HIS A 32 8.92 6.17 -3.77
CA HIS A 32 7.48 5.96 -3.74
C HIS A 32 7.10 4.89 -2.70
N ALA A 33 5.86 4.93 -2.22
CA ALA A 33 5.29 3.82 -1.44
C ALA A 33 4.20 3.14 -2.27
N THR A 34 4.32 1.82 -2.41
CA THR A 34 3.31 0.95 -2.99
C THR A 34 2.59 0.20 -1.88
N LEU A 35 1.28 0.39 -1.77
CA LEU A 35 0.41 -0.25 -0.80
C LEU A 35 -0.33 -1.40 -1.48
N ALA A 36 0.36 -2.54 -1.65
CA ALA A 36 -0.02 -3.59 -2.58
C ALA A 36 0.25 -5.02 -2.07
N PRO A 37 -0.77 -5.89 -1.92
CA PRO A 37 -2.18 -5.51 -1.82
C PRO A 37 -2.43 -4.69 -0.55
N LEU A 38 -3.39 -3.79 -0.56
CA LEU A 38 -3.84 -3.14 0.66
C LEU A 38 -4.56 -4.18 1.54
N LEU A 39 -3.91 -4.54 2.64
CA LEU A 39 -4.39 -5.47 3.66
C LEU A 39 -5.06 -4.71 4.80
N PRO A 40 -5.82 -5.40 5.69
CA PRO A 40 -6.43 -4.79 6.86
C PRO A 40 -5.48 -3.87 7.64
N CYS A 41 -5.86 -2.62 7.81
CA CYS A 41 -5.02 -1.63 8.47
C CYS A 41 -5.83 -0.46 9.00
N ASP A 42 -5.18 0.34 9.84
CA ASP A 42 -5.57 1.73 10.10
C ASP A 42 -5.06 2.58 8.93
N ALA A 43 -5.99 3.03 8.07
CA ALA A 43 -5.67 3.71 6.83
C ALA A 43 -5.04 5.09 7.05
N GLU A 44 -5.53 5.85 8.04
CA GLU A 44 -4.99 7.17 8.38
C GLU A 44 -3.56 7.03 8.91
N ARG A 45 -3.34 6.09 9.83
CA ARG A 45 -2.01 5.83 10.37
C ARG A 45 -1.06 5.33 9.30
N LEU A 46 -1.51 4.44 8.41
CA LEU A 46 -0.69 3.96 7.30
C LEU A 46 -0.30 5.11 6.38
N ALA A 47 -1.25 5.95 5.99
CA ALA A 47 -1.00 7.12 5.15
C ALA A 47 0.03 8.06 5.78
N ALA A 48 -0.15 8.41 7.06
CA ALA A 48 0.78 9.28 7.79
C ALA A 48 2.21 8.71 7.82
N MET A 49 2.36 7.40 8.08
CA MET A 49 3.67 6.75 8.09
C MET A 49 4.36 6.78 6.73
N VAL A 50 3.63 6.49 5.64
CA VAL A 50 4.25 6.45 4.32
C VAL A 50 4.51 7.84 3.76
N LEU A 51 3.62 8.81 4.00
CA LEU A 51 3.84 10.21 3.63
C LEU A 51 5.07 10.81 4.31
N GLU A 52 5.30 10.48 5.59
CA GLU A 52 6.50 10.93 6.29
C GLU A 52 7.76 10.22 5.78
N ALA A 53 7.67 8.97 5.33
CA ALA A 53 8.83 8.19 4.86
C ALA A 53 9.19 8.43 3.39
N THR A 54 8.23 8.87 2.55
CA THR A 54 8.44 9.11 1.11
C THR A 54 8.54 10.59 0.79
N GLY A 55 9.04 10.88 -0.41
CA GLY A 55 8.97 12.21 -1.02
C GLY A 55 8.25 12.17 -2.36
N GLU A 56 7.66 11.04 -2.72
CA GLU A 56 7.03 10.79 -4.02
C GLU A 56 5.53 10.44 -3.88
N ASP A 57 4.83 10.33 -5.01
CA ASP A 57 3.41 9.96 -5.06
C ASP A 57 3.16 8.55 -4.53
N LEU A 58 1.95 8.33 -4.01
CA LEU A 58 1.56 7.07 -3.40
C LEU A 58 0.81 6.19 -4.41
N ILE A 59 1.06 4.89 -4.37
CA ILE A 59 0.42 3.91 -5.26
C ILE A 59 -0.36 2.92 -4.39
N GLY A 60 -1.67 2.82 -4.60
CA GLY A 60 -2.52 1.80 -4.00
C GLY A 60 -2.75 0.63 -4.95
N ASP A 61 -2.85 -0.58 -4.40
CA ASP A 61 -3.33 -1.74 -5.15
C ASP A 61 -4.28 -2.55 -4.24
N PRO A 62 -5.57 -2.69 -4.58
CA PRO A 62 -6.51 -3.42 -3.73
C PRO A 62 -6.17 -4.91 -3.69
N LEU A 63 -6.67 -5.60 -2.65
CA LEU A 63 -6.66 -7.04 -2.60
C LEU A 63 -7.56 -7.61 -3.71
N HIS A 64 -6.96 -8.12 -4.78
CA HIS A 64 -7.73 -8.60 -5.93
C HIS A 64 -8.46 -9.93 -5.65
N VAL A 65 -9.79 -9.93 -5.77
CA VAL A 65 -10.62 -11.14 -5.81
C VAL A 65 -11.02 -11.49 -7.25
N ARG A 66 -11.28 -12.77 -7.54
CA ARG A 66 -11.56 -13.22 -8.93
C ARG A 66 -12.83 -12.62 -9.52
N SER A 67 -13.85 -12.35 -8.70
CA SER A 67 -15.10 -11.70 -9.12
C SER A 67 -14.88 -10.28 -9.65
N GLU A 68 -13.92 -9.56 -9.09
CA GLU A 68 -13.59 -8.18 -9.46
C GLU A 68 -12.49 -8.11 -10.54
N LYS A 69 -11.61 -9.11 -10.56
CA LYS A 69 -10.51 -9.22 -11.53
C LYS A 69 -10.57 -10.56 -12.30
N PRO A 70 -11.28 -10.59 -13.43
CA PRO A 70 -11.50 -11.82 -14.20
C PRO A 70 -10.21 -12.43 -14.77
N ARG A 71 -9.16 -11.62 -14.99
CA ARG A 71 -7.91 -12.03 -15.64
C ARG A 71 -6.69 -11.67 -14.79
N GLY A 72 -5.63 -12.49 -14.88
CA GLY A 72 -4.38 -12.30 -14.14
C GLY A 72 -4.38 -12.90 -12.74
N ALA A 73 -3.31 -12.62 -11.99
CA ALA A 73 -3.15 -13.09 -10.61
C ALA A 73 -4.18 -12.44 -9.68
N THR A 74 -4.80 -13.26 -8.84
CA THR A 74 -5.76 -12.88 -7.81
C THR A 74 -5.41 -13.61 -6.52
N THR A 75 -6.00 -13.15 -5.42
CA THR A 75 -5.80 -13.72 -4.09
C THR A 75 -6.24 -15.18 -4.07
N ARG A 76 -5.35 -16.06 -3.62
CA ARG A 76 -5.64 -17.49 -3.43
C ARG A 76 -6.63 -17.67 -2.27
N GLU A 77 -7.36 -18.80 -2.25
CA GLU A 77 -8.33 -19.09 -1.17
C GLU A 77 -7.77 -18.90 0.23
N ALA A 78 -6.53 -19.30 0.49
CA ALA A 78 -5.90 -19.14 1.79
C ALA A 78 -5.85 -17.67 2.24
N GLY A 79 -5.60 -16.73 1.32
CA GLY A 79 -5.63 -15.30 1.61
C GLY A 79 -7.06 -14.80 1.88
N LEU A 80 -8.04 -15.31 1.14
CA LEU A 80 -9.46 -14.96 1.36
C LEU A 80 -9.94 -15.41 2.74
N ARG A 81 -9.58 -16.64 3.18
CA ARG A 81 -9.91 -17.14 4.52
C ARG A 81 -9.25 -16.32 5.64
N LEU A 82 -8.11 -15.69 5.38
CA LEU A 82 -7.51 -14.77 6.35
C LEU A 82 -8.30 -13.47 6.45
N MET A 83 -8.90 -13.00 5.36
CA MET A 83 -9.73 -11.79 5.34
C MET A 83 -11.04 -11.95 6.11
N GLU A 84 -11.59 -13.16 6.21
CA GLU A 84 -12.80 -13.44 7.03
C GLU A 84 -12.64 -13.02 8.51
N ARG A 85 -11.41 -12.86 8.99
CA ARG A 85 -11.11 -12.38 10.35
C ARG A 85 -11.19 -10.86 10.51
N TYR A 86 -11.37 -10.14 9.42
CA TYR A 86 -11.44 -8.68 9.35
C TYR A 86 -12.70 -8.25 8.60
N PRO A 87 -13.90 -8.65 9.08
CA PRO A 87 -15.16 -8.41 8.37
C PRO A 87 -15.48 -6.91 8.19
N ASP A 88 -14.97 -6.07 9.08
CA ASP A 88 -15.20 -4.62 9.06
C ASP A 88 -14.21 -3.86 8.18
N PHE A 89 -13.20 -4.54 7.62
CA PHE A 89 -12.22 -3.88 6.76
C PHE A 89 -12.74 -3.74 5.34
N ASP A 90 -13.11 -2.52 4.97
CA ASP A 90 -13.43 -2.17 3.58
C ASP A 90 -12.20 -1.59 2.87
N THR A 91 -11.73 -2.29 1.84
CA THR A 91 -10.54 -1.89 1.07
C THR A 91 -10.80 -0.60 0.29
N ALA A 92 -12.02 -0.39 -0.21
CA ALA A 92 -12.35 0.81 -0.99
C ALA A 92 -12.30 2.06 -0.10
N SER A 93 -12.93 2.02 1.07
CA SER A 93 -12.88 3.11 2.05
C SER A 93 -11.45 3.39 2.51
N ALA A 94 -10.66 2.34 2.78
CA ALA A 94 -9.26 2.52 3.19
C ALA A 94 -8.42 3.20 2.10
N LEU A 95 -8.58 2.82 0.82
CA LEU A 95 -7.92 3.48 -0.31
C LEU A 95 -8.35 4.95 -0.42
N ALA A 96 -9.64 5.25 -0.26
CA ALA A 96 -10.15 6.62 -0.30
C ALA A 96 -9.58 7.49 0.83
N THR A 97 -9.45 6.95 2.05
CA THR A 97 -8.81 7.64 3.16
C THR A 97 -7.34 7.97 2.86
N ILE A 98 -6.60 7.01 2.30
CA ILE A 98 -5.18 7.21 1.93
C ILE A 98 -5.06 8.24 0.80
N GLU A 99 -5.94 8.18 -0.19
CA GLU A 99 -6.01 9.16 -1.28
C GLU A 99 -6.25 10.57 -0.75
N GLN A 100 -7.23 10.75 0.15
CA GLN A 100 -7.50 12.04 0.77
C GLN A 100 -6.29 12.59 1.53
N ALA A 101 -5.59 11.74 2.30
CA ALA A 101 -4.37 12.13 3.00
C ALA A 101 -3.24 12.53 2.03
N ALA A 102 -3.06 11.78 0.93
CA ALA A 102 -2.07 12.08 -0.09
C ALA A 102 -2.34 13.43 -0.76
N VAL A 103 -3.58 13.65 -1.20
CA VAL A 103 -4.03 14.91 -1.82
C VAL A 103 -3.87 16.07 -0.84
N GLY A 104 -4.24 15.90 0.43
CA GLY A 104 -4.04 16.90 1.48
C GLY A 104 -2.57 17.27 1.71
N ALA A 105 -1.66 16.33 1.47
CA ALA A 105 -0.21 16.55 1.50
C ALA A 105 0.38 17.06 0.16
N GLY A 106 -0.47 17.40 -0.82
CA GLY A 106 -0.04 17.87 -2.14
C GLY A 106 0.58 16.78 -3.02
N ARG A 107 0.31 15.50 -2.73
CA ARG A 107 0.80 14.33 -3.48
C ARG A 107 -0.29 13.77 -4.37
N ARG A 108 0.09 13.10 -5.46
CA ARG A 108 -0.86 12.27 -6.22
C ARG A 108 -1.03 10.91 -5.53
N PHE A 109 -2.21 10.34 -5.71
CA PHE A 109 -2.52 8.96 -5.39
C PHE A 109 -3.11 8.30 -6.62
N GLY A 110 -2.81 7.02 -6.83
CA GLY A 110 -3.39 6.28 -7.95
C GLY A 110 -3.31 4.78 -7.74
N THR A 111 -4.09 4.06 -8.53
CA THR A 111 -4.13 2.59 -8.52
C THR A 111 -3.89 1.99 -9.90
N GLY A 112 -3.46 0.73 -9.94
CA GLY A 112 -3.32 -0.01 -11.19
C GLY A 112 -2.16 0.46 -12.08
N PRO A 113 -2.12 0.00 -13.35
CA PRO A 113 -0.93 0.13 -14.21
C PRO A 113 -0.45 1.57 -14.42
N ALA A 114 -1.37 2.54 -14.51
CA ALA A 114 -1.02 3.94 -14.70
C ALA A 114 -0.22 4.50 -13.52
N ALA A 115 -0.60 4.16 -12.29
CA ALA A 115 0.10 4.58 -11.09
C ALA A 115 1.45 3.87 -10.92
N PHE A 116 1.52 2.57 -11.23
CA PHE A 116 2.78 1.84 -11.25
C PHE A 116 3.78 2.39 -12.29
N GLY A 117 3.30 2.98 -13.39
CA GLY A 117 4.13 3.67 -14.37
C GLY A 117 4.90 4.89 -13.82
N TRP A 118 4.51 5.43 -12.68
CA TRP A 118 5.24 6.54 -12.04
C TRP A 118 6.62 6.10 -11.56
N LEU A 119 6.81 4.83 -11.20
CA LEU A 119 8.09 4.27 -10.75
C LEU A 119 9.17 4.31 -11.83
N THR A 120 8.78 4.44 -13.11
CA THR A 120 9.70 4.49 -14.26
C THR A 120 9.80 5.87 -14.88
N THR A 121 9.18 6.89 -14.26
CA THR A 121 9.23 8.26 -14.79
C THR A 121 10.60 8.86 -14.47
N PRO A 122 11.35 9.40 -15.47
CA PRO A 122 12.62 10.04 -15.22
C PRO A 122 12.48 11.25 -14.27
N PRO A 123 13.54 11.62 -13.54
CA PRO A 123 13.55 12.81 -12.68
C PRO A 123 13.38 14.12 -13.47
#